data_AF-A0A6C0FZB0-F1
#
_entry.id   AF-A0A6C0FZB0-F1
#
_cell.length_a   1.000
_cell.length_b   1.000
_cell.length_c   1.000
_cell.angle_alpha   90.00
_cell.angle_beta   90.00
_cell.angle_gamma   90.00
#
_symmetry.space_group_name_H-M   'P 1'
#
loop_
_entity.id
_entity.type
_entity.pdbx_description
1 polymer ?
#
loop_
_entity_poly.entity_id
_entity_poly.type
_entity_poly.pdbx_seq_one_letter_code
_entity_poly.pdbx_strand_id
1 'polypeptide(L)'
;MTSGAARPSLVTADHRAPRWPAALAAAWVGTFCLVAGGALVWSRLRGSSAQDQEVVVLAIGLRLVTVAVALASIQSWGRRLPGWVVLGGLWGAGAVQLAYPLAEAVVKLATLAGLMEPLDKGISDMSAQGWFNFGATWLVWGVPGVLFVLAAVVFGRQVPHARRWALLAVLAGIGFLAALGLLIG
;
A
#
# COMPACT_ATOMS: atom_id res chain seq x y z
N MET A 1 -14.18 -62.38 -7.55
CA MET A 1 -14.16 -61.72 -6.23
C MET A 1 -12.71 -61.77 -5.77
N THR A 2 -11.92 -60.71 -5.83
CA THR A 2 -12.02 -59.53 -4.98
C THR A 2 -11.68 -58.23 -5.72
N SER A 3 -12.52 -57.24 -5.45
CA SER A 3 -12.43 -55.84 -5.84
C SER A 3 -11.15 -55.21 -5.26
N GLY A 4 -10.22 -54.83 -6.14
CA GLY A 4 -9.15 -53.90 -5.80
C GLY A 4 -9.69 -52.49 -5.88
N ALA A 5 -10.27 -52.01 -4.77
CA ALA A 5 -10.78 -50.66 -4.66
C ALA A 5 -9.65 -49.64 -4.94
N ALA A 6 -9.78 -48.91 -6.04
CA ALA A 6 -8.97 -47.74 -6.34
C ALA A 6 -9.12 -46.76 -5.16
N ARG A 7 -8.02 -46.52 -4.43
CA ARG A 7 -7.99 -45.47 -3.43
C ARG A 7 -8.28 -44.15 -4.14
N PRO A 8 -9.30 -43.37 -3.72
CA PRO A 8 -9.46 -42.03 -4.24
C PRO A 8 -8.18 -41.27 -3.92
N SER A 9 -7.49 -40.82 -4.96
CA SER A 9 -6.39 -39.87 -4.83
C SER A 9 -6.93 -38.69 -4.04
N LEU A 10 -6.47 -38.58 -2.79
CA LEU A 10 -6.61 -37.36 -2.01
C LEU A 10 -6.04 -36.25 -2.87
N VAL A 11 -6.94 -35.48 -3.50
CA VAL A 11 -6.64 -34.17 -4.04
C VAL A 11 -6.08 -33.41 -2.85
N THR A 12 -4.76 -33.41 -2.72
CA THR A 12 -4.08 -32.51 -1.82
C THR A 12 -4.41 -31.14 -2.38
N ALA A 13 -5.42 -30.51 -1.79
CA ALA A 13 -5.68 -29.11 -2.01
C ALA A 13 -4.37 -28.40 -1.69
N ASP A 14 -3.63 -28.06 -2.74
CA ASP A 14 -2.36 -27.38 -2.67
C ASP A 14 -2.67 -26.05 -1.99
N HIS A 15 -2.50 -25.98 -0.65
CA HIS A 15 -2.79 -24.82 0.19
C HIS A 15 -1.71 -23.75 -0.09
N ARG A 16 -1.58 -23.33 -1.35
CA ARG A 16 -0.76 -22.20 -1.73
C ARG A 16 -1.36 -20.98 -1.05
N ALA A 17 -0.57 -20.36 -0.20
CA ALA A 17 -0.96 -19.13 0.46
C ALA A 17 -1.51 -18.13 -0.58
N PRO A 18 -2.62 -17.43 -0.27
CA PRO A 18 -3.31 -16.59 -1.25
C PRO A 18 -2.39 -15.49 -1.78
N ARG A 19 -2.15 -15.48 -3.10
CA ARG A 19 -1.26 -14.51 -3.78
C ARG A 19 -2.00 -13.24 -4.24
N TRP A 20 -3.33 -13.25 -4.18
CA TRP A 20 -4.18 -12.19 -4.70
C TRP A 20 -3.95 -10.82 -4.05
N PRO A 21 -3.69 -10.65 -2.73
CA PRO A 21 -3.57 -9.32 -2.15
C PRO A 21 -2.37 -8.56 -2.73
N ALA A 22 -1.23 -9.25 -2.85
CA ALA A 22 -0.02 -8.71 -3.43
C ALA A 22 -0.17 -8.43 -4.93
N ALA A 23 -0.84 -9.32 -5.67
CA ALA A 23 -1.10 -9.12 -7.10
C ALA A 23 -2.00 -7.91 -7.35
N LEU A 24 -3.08 -7.75 -6.58
CA LEU A 24 -3.96 -6.59 -6.66
C LEU A 24 -3.26 -5.30 -6.23
N ALA A 25 -2.47 -5.32 -5.15
CA ALA A 25 -1.68 -4.15 -4.73
C ALA A 25 -0.73 -3.71 -5.84
N ALA A 26 0.01 -4.66 -6.43
CA ALA A 26 0.93 -4.39 -7.53
C ALA A 26 0.22 -3.86 -8.77
N ALA A 27 -0.91 -4.45 -9.17
CA ALA A 27 -1.68 -4.02 -10.33
C ALA A 27 -2.28 -2.62 -10.12
N TRP A 28 -2.83 -2.35 -8.94
CA TRP A 28 -3.45 -1.07 -8.60
C TRP A 28 -2.43 0.06 -8.58
N VAL A 29 -1.34 -0.11 -7.82
CA VAL A 29 -0.29 0.91 -7.73
C VAL A 29 0.46 1.03 -9.06
N GLY A 30 0.68 -0.08 -9.77
CA GLY A 30 1.28 -0.08 -11.10
C GLY A 30 0.45 0.72 -12.10
N THR A 31 -0.87 0.55 -12.10
CA THR A 31 -1.79 1.32 -12.95
C THR A 31 -1.72 2.81 -12.62
N PHE A 32 -1.72 3.17 -11.33
CA PHE A 32 -1.52 4.56 -10.90
C PHE A 32 -0.19 5.13 -11.41
N CYS A 33 0.91 4.37 -11.31
CA CYS A 33 2.22 4.79 -11.81
C CYS A 33 2.22 5.01 -13.33
N LEU A 34 1.52 4.16 -14.09
CA LEU A 34 1.39 4.31 -15.54
C LEU A 34 0.62 5.58 -15.91
N VAL A 35 -0.49 5.86 -15.22
CA VAL A 35 -1.30 7.07 -15.46
C VAL A 35 -0.52 8.32 -15.06
N ALA A 36 0.07 8.35 -13.87
CA ALA A 36 0.86 9.49 -13.37
C ALA A 36 2.11 9.72 -14.22
N GLY A 37 2.81 8.66 -14.61
CA GLY A 37 3.97 8.72 -15.49
C GLY A 37 3.61 9.21 -16.88
N GLY A 38 2.49 8.76 -17.45
CA GLY A 38 1.97 9.25 -18.73
C GLY A 38 1.64 10.74 -18.68
N ALA A 39 0.98 11.19 -17.60
CA ALA A 39 0.67 12.61 -17.38
C ALA A 39 1.94 13.46 -17.23
N LEU A 40 2.96 12.95 -16.55
CA LEU A 40 4.26 13.60 -16.41
C LEU A 40 4.99 13.74 -17.76
N VAL A 41 5.03 12.68 -18.57
CA VAL A 41 5.61 12.73 -19.93
C VAL A 41 4.86 13.75 -20.78
N TRP A 42 3.53 13.76 -20.69
CA TRP A 42 2.71 14.74 -21.39
C TRP A 42 2.99 16.19 -20.96
N SER A 43 3.16 16.45 -19.66
CA SER A 43 3.45 17.80 -19.16
C SER A 43 4.83 18.27 -19.59
N ARG A 44 5.83 17.37 -19.62
CA ARG A 44 7.17 17.63 -20.14
C ARG A 44 7.14 18.06 -21.59
N LEU A 45 6.34 17.39 -22.42
CA LEU A 45 6.18 17.73 -23.84
C LEU A 45 5.56 19.12 -24.05
N ARG A 46 4.81 19.65 -23.06
CA ARG A 46 4.25 21.00 -23.09
C ARG A 46 5.12 22.08 -22.45
N GLY A 47 6.35 21.76 -22.02
CA GLY A 47 7.31 22.75 -21.52
C GLY A 47 7.08 23.23 -20.09
N SER A 48 6.47 22.41 -19.22
CA SER A 48 6.32 22.75 -17.79
C SER A 48 7.66 22.72 -17.03
N SER A 49 7.77 23.54 -15.98
CA SER A 49 8.97 23.76 -15.16
C SER A 49 9.52 22.46 -14.54
N ALA A 50 10.85 22.35 -14.47
CA ALA A 50 11.52 21.14 -13.98
C ALA A 50 11.30 20.89 -12.46
N GLN A 51 11.18 21.95 -11.67
CA GLN A 51 11.17 21.87 -10.20
C GLN A 51 9.93 21.15 -9.64
N ASP A 52 8.73 21.41 -10.20
CA ASP A 52 7.49 20.74 -9.76
C ASP A 52 7.44 19.25 -10.16
N GLN A 53 8.26 18.86 -11.14
CA GLN A 53 8.27 17.52 -11.70
C GLN A 53 9.19 16.56 -10.95
N GLU A 54 10.22 17.06 -10.26
CA GLU A 54 11.16 16.23 -9.48
C GLU A 54 10.45 15.48 -8.35
N VAL A 55 9.54 16.16 -7.65
CA VAL A 55 8.72 15.56 -6.58
C VAL A 55 7.82 14.46 -7.14
N VAL A 56 7.23 14.68 -8.33
CA VAL A 56 6.38 13.69 -9.00
C VAL A 56 7.20 12.47 -9.44
N VAL A 57 8.39 12.68 -10.00
CA VAL A 57 9.31 11.58 -10.38
C VAL A 57 9.69 10.76 -9.15
N LEU A 58 10.07 11.41 -8.05
CA LEU A 58 10.39 10.75 -6.80
C LEU A 58 9.18 9.95 -6.26
N ALA A 59 7.99 10.53 -6.28
CA ALA A 59 6.77 9.87 -5.83
C ALA A 59 6.45 8.62 -6.68
N ILE A 60 6.58 8.70 -8.00
CA ILE A 60 6.42 7.54 -8.90
C ILE A 60 7.49 6.49 -8.59
N GLY A 61 8.75 6.89 -8.42
CA GLY A 61 9.84 5.98 -8.07
C GLY A 61 9.58 5.22 -6.78
N LEU A 62 9.18 5.91 -5.71
CA LEU A 62 8.80 5.29 -4.44
C LEU A 62 7.61 4.33 -4.59
N ARG A 63 6.60 4.69 -5.39
CA ARG A 63 5.47 3.80 -5.68
C ARG A 63 5.90 2.55 -6.45
N LEU A 64 6.80 2.66 -7.42
CA LEU A 64 7.36 1.50 -8.12
C LEU A 64 8.13 0.55 -7.18
N VAL A 65 8.83 1.09 -6.17
CA VAL A 65 9.44 0.27 -5.11
C VAL A 65 8.37 -0.53 -4.37
N THR A 66 7.22 0.06 -4.03
CA THR A 66 6.12 -0.68 -3.39
C THR A 66 5.57 -1.80 -4.28
N VAL A 67 5.46 -1.56 -5.60
CA VAL A 67 5.08 -2.61 -6.58
C VAL A 67 6.10 -3.75 -6.58
N ALA A 68 7.39 -3.42 -6.62
CA ALA A 68 8.46 -4.42 -6.57
C ALA A 68 8.40 -5.26 -5.29
N VAL A 69 8.17 -4.63 -4.13
CA VAL A 69 8.00 -5.33 -2.84
C VAL A 69 6.78 -6.26 -2.86
N ALA A 70 5.63 -5.80 -3.38
CA ALA A 70 4.44 -6.63 -3.52
C ALA A 70 4.75 -7.86 -4.40
N LEU A 71 5.38 -7.66 -5.56
CA LEU A 71 5.77 -8.75 -6.46
C LEU A 71 6.81 -9.68 -5.83
N ALA A 72 7.78 -9.16 -5.08
CA ALA A 72 8.78 -9.96 -4.37
C ALA A 72 8.12 -10.98 -3.42
N SER A 73 7.02 -10.60 -2.77
CA SER A 73 6.31 -11.49 -1.83
C SER A 73 5.68 -12.72 -2.48
N ILE A 74 5.44 -12.67 -3.80
CA ILE A 74 4.79 -13.76 -4.54
C ILE A 74 5.70 -14.40 -5.58
N GLN A 75 6.69 -13.71 -6.13
CA GLN A 75 7.51 -14.21 -7.24
C GLN A 75 8.72 -15.03 -6.77
N SER A 76 9.22 -15.89 -7.65
CA SER A 76 10.36 -16.78 -7.35
C SER A 76 11.65 -16.02 -7.04
N TRP A 77 11.91 -14.91 -7.74
CA TRP A 77 13.09 -14.07 -7.52
C TRP A 77 13.08 -13.43 -6.13
N GLY A 78 11.90 -13.15 -5.56
CA GLY A 78 11.78 -12.56 -4.23
C GLY A 78 12.23 -13.50 -3.11
N ARG A 79 12.33 -14.80 -3.36
CA ARG A 79 12.93 -15.77 -2.43
C ARG A 79 14.42 -15.55 -2.19
N ARG A 80 15.09 -14.76 -3.04
CA ARG A 80 16.49 -14.36 -2.83
C ARG A 80 16.63 -13.26 -1.77
N LEU A 81 15.54 -12.57 -1.44
CA LEU A 81 15.53 -11.52 -0.43
C LEU A 81 15.28 -12.13 0.96
N PRO A 82 15.89 -11.58 2.03
CA PRO A 82 15.54 -11.98 3.39
C PRO A 82 14.06 -11.73 3.65
N GLY A 83 13.36 -12.73 4.21
CA GLY A 83 11.91 -12.64 4.43
C GLY A 83 11.49 -11.44 5.29
N TRP A 84 12.33 -11.01 6.25
CA TRP A 84 12.07 -9.82 7.06
C TRP A 84 12.12 -8.52 6.25
N VAL A 85 12.92 -8.44 5.18
CA VAL A 85 12.97 -7.27 4.27
C VAL A 85 11.66 -7.15 3.51
N VAL A 86 11.19 -8.25 2.92
CA VAL A 86 9.94 -8.26 2.15
C VAL A 86 8.75 -7.98 3.08
N LEU A 87 8.70 -8.65 4.23
CA LEU A 87 7.67 -8.42 5.24
C LEU A 87 7.66 -6.97 5.74
N GLY A 88 8.84 -6.42 6.02
CA GLY A 88 8.99 -5.04 6.45
C GLY A 88 8.56 -4.05 5.37
N GLY A 89 8.93 -4.30 4.12
CA GLY A 89 8.49 -3.50 2.98
C GLY A 89 6.95 -3.50 2.84
N LEU A 90 6.29 -4.65 3.01
CA LEU A 90 4.83 -4.73 2.93
C LEU A 90 4.14 -3.97 4.06
N TRP A 91 4.57 -4.18 5.32
CA TRP A 91 4.01 -3.46 6.48
C TRP A 91 4.31 -1.96 6.44
N GLY A 92 5.53 -1.58 6.07
CA GLY A 92 5.92 -0.18 5.92
C GLY A 92 5.13 0.52 4.81
N ALA A 93 5.02 -0.11 3.63
CA ALA A 93 4.20 0.42 2.53
C ALA A 93 2.72 0.52 2.93
N GLY A 94 2.18 -0.45 3.66
CA GLY A 94 0.83 -0.41 4.20
C GLY A 94 0.64 0.76 5.18
N ALA A 95 1.55 0.91 6.14
CA ALA A 95 1.50 2.00 7.13
C ALA A 95 1.56 3.38 6.47
N VAL A 96 2.53 3.59 5.56
CA VAL A 96 2.71 4.86 4.86
C VAL A 96 1.47 5.24 4.05
N GLN A 97 0.87 4.27 3.34
CA GLN A 97 -0.31 4.52 2.52
C GLN A 97 -1.59 4.70 3.34
N LEU A 98 -1.68 4.10 4.53
CA LEU A 98 -2.87 4.23 5.39
C LEU A 98 -2.84 5.43 6.33
N ALA A 99 -1.65 5.95 6.67
CA ALA A 99 -1.52 6.99 7.69
C ALA A 99 -2.42 8.21 7.44
N TYR A 100 -2.34 8.78 6.24
CA TYR A 100 -3.13 9.96 5.88
C TYR A 100 -4.65 9.68 5.81
N PRO A 101 -5.16 8.70 5.01
CA PRO A 101 -6.60 8.46 4.93
C PRO A 101 -7.23 8.02 6.25
N LEU A 102 -6.47 7.34 7.12
CA LEU A 102 -6.93 7.02 8.48
C LEU A 102 -7.00 8.27 9.36
N ALA A 103 -5.98 9.14 9.33
CA ALA A 103 -6.02 10.40 10.08
C ALA A 103 -7.21 11.27 9.65
N GLU A 104 -7.45 11.38 8.35
CA GLU A 104 -8.61 12.10 7.82
C GLU A 104 -9.94 11.46 8.24
N ALA A 105 -10.03 10.12 8.22
CA ALA A 105 -11.22 9.42 8.70
C ALA A 105 -11.50 9.69 10.18
N VAL A 106 -10.46 9.70 11.03
CA VAL A 106 -10.59 9.99 12.46
C VAL A 106 -11.09 11.42 12.69
N VAL A 107 -10.50 12.41 12.01
CA VAL A 107 -10.95 13.80 12.13
C VAL A 107 -12.40 13.94 11.66
N LYS A 108 -12.75 13.34 10.52
CA LYS A 108 -14.13 13.40 10.02
C LYS A 108 -15.14 12.76 10.97
N LEU A 109 -14.80 11.61 11.53
CA LEU A 109 -15.64 10.94 12.54
C LEU A 109 -15.78 11.77 13.82
N ALA A 110 -14.69 12.40 14.30
CA ALA A 110 -14.73 13.27 15.47
C ALA A 110 -15.65 14.47 15.26
N THR A 111 -15.59 15.12 14.10
CA THR A 111 -16.50 16.23 13.77
C THR A 111 -17.96 15.77 13.64
N LEU A 112 -18.22 14.63 12.99
CA LEU A 112 -19.57 14.07 12.90
C LEU A 112 -20.15 13.69 14.27
N ALA A 113 -19.30 13.29 15.21
CA ALA A 113 -19.67 13.00 16.59
C ALA A 113 -19.81 14.27 17.46
N GLY A 114 -19.58 15.47 16.90
CA GLY A 114 -19.62 16.74 17.64
C GLY A 114 -18.45 16.94 18.60
N LEU A 115 -17.37 16.18 18.46
CA LEU A 115 -16.17 16.26 19.31
C LEU A 115 -15.15 17.30 18.82
N MET A 116 -15.31 17.82 17.60
CA MET A 116 -14.40 18.77 16.98
C MET A 116 -15.15 19.70 16.02
N GLU A 117 -14.86 20.99 16.06
CA GLU A 117 -15.39 21.95 15.09
C GLU A 117 -14.69 21.81 13.73
N PRO A 118 -15.43 21.87 12.60
CA PRO A 118 -14.83 21.85 11.28
C PRO A 118 -13.99 23.12 11.06
N LEU A 119 -12.73 22.96 10.63
CA LEU A 119 -11.86 24.09 10.25
C LEU A 119 -12.03 24.47 8.76
N ASP A 120 -13.00 23.87 8.07
CA ASP A 120 -13.36 24.05 6.64
C ASP A 120 -12.18 23.97 5.64
N LYS A 121 -11.08 23.33 6.04
CA LYS A 121 -9.88 23.09 5.21
C LYS A 121 -9.23 21.76 5.54
N GLY A 122 -8.48 21.24 4.57
CA GLY A 122 -7.66 20.03 4.73
C GLY A 122 -8.47 18.81 5.19
N ILE A 123 -7.92 18.05 6.14
CA ILE A 123 -8.53 16.81 6.66
C ILE A 123 -9.87 17.02 7.38
N SER A 124 -10.21 18.25 7.75
CA SER A 124 -11.47 18.62 8.42
C SER A 124 -12.53 19.19 7.48
N ASP A 125 -12.26 19.30 6.18
CA ASP A 125 -13.23 19.83 5.21
C ASP A 125 -14.45 18.90 5.10
N MET A 126 -15.63 19.40 5.51
CA MET A 126 -16.91 18.68 5.49
C MET A 126 -17.77 18.96 4.26
N SER A 127 -17.28 19.80 3.34
CA SER A 127 -17.98 20.10 2.10
C SER A 127 -18.10 18.87 1.19
N ALA A 128 -18.96 18.95 0.17
CA ALA A 128 -19.06 17.91 -0.85
C ALA A 128 -17.70 17.63 -1.55
N GLN A 129 -16.89 18.68 -1.75
CA GLN A 129 -15.54 18.55 -2.30
C GLN A 129 -14.61 17.83 -1.31
N GLY A 130 -14.66 18.16 -0.03
CA GLY A 130 -13.91 17.47 1.02
C GLY A 130 -14.25 15.97 1.09
N TRP A 131 -15.51 15.59 0.93
CA TRP A 131 -15.92 14.18 0.86
C TRP A 131 -15.47 13.46 -0.42
N PHE A 132 -15.52 14.15 -1.56
CA PHE A 132 -14.96 13.62 -2.81
C PHE A 132 -13.46 13.37 -2.69
N ASN A 133 -12.71 14.33 -2.14
CA ASN A 133 -11.27 14.22 -1.91
C ASN A 133 -10.93 13.09 -0.93
N PHE A 134 -11.73 12.93 0.13
CA PHE A 134 -11.61 11.79 1.05
C PHE A 134 -11.76 10.45 0.33
N GLY A 135 -12.80 10.31 -0.49
CA GLY A 135 -13.02 9.11 -1.31
C GLY A 135 -11.88 8.84 -2.28
N ALA A 136 -11.40 9.87 -2.99
CA ALA A 136 -10.25 9.76 -3.89
C ALA A 136 -8.97 9.36 -3.14
N THR A 137 -8.75 9.90 -1.95
CA THR A 137 -7.62 9.55 -1.08
C THR A 137 -7.68 8.09 -0.67
N TRP A 138 -8.84 7.60 -0.24
CA TRP A 138 -9.02 6.18 0.04
C TRP A 138 -8.79 5.30 -1.18
N LEU A 139 -9.22 5.73 -2.37
CA LEU A 139 -9.02 4.97 -3.60
C LEU A 139 -7.53 4.87 -4.00
N VAL A 140 -6.77 5.95 -3.83
CA VAL A 140 -5.36 6.05 -4.27
C VAL A 140 -4.36 5.53 -3.22
N TRP A 141 -4.70 5.65 -1.94
CA TRP A 141 -3.81 5.32 -0.82
C TRP A 141 -4.41 4.25 0.09
N GLY A 142 -5.67 4.42 0.49
CA GLY A 142 -6.35 3.52 1.44
C GLY A 142 -6.46 2.07 0.94
N VAL A 143 -7.08 1.85 -0.22
CA VAL A 143 -7.28 0.53 -0.82
C VAL A 143 -5.94 -0.19 -1.05
N PRO A 144 -4.94 0.42 -1.71
CA PRO A 144 -3.59 -0.16 -1.77
C PRO A 144 -3.01 -0.48 -0.40
N GLY A 145 -3.09 0.44 0.56
CA GLY A 145 -2.56 0.25 1.90
C GLY A 145 -3.15 -0.97 2.60
N VAL A 146 -4.46 -1.18 2.51
CA VAL A 146 -5.13 -2.40 3.00
C VAL A 146 -4.61 -3.65 2.29
N LEU A 147 -4.47 -3.61 0.96
CA LEU A 147 -3.94 -4.75 0.19
C LEU A 147 -2.50 -5.10 0.58
N PHE A 148 -1.66 -4.10 0.86
CA PHE A 148 -0.30 -4.30 1.39
C PHE A 148 -0.31 -4.94 2.77
N VAL A 149 -1.18 -4.49 3.68
CA VAL A 149 -1.35 -5.10 5.00
C VAL A 149 -1.82 -6.55 4.89
N LEU A 150 -2.80 -6.84 4.04
CA LEU A 150 -3.28 -8.21 3.79
C LEU A 150 -2.17 -9.09 3.22
N ALA A 151 -1.40 -8.59 2.25
CA ALA A 151 -0.24 -9.28 1.72
C ALA A 151 0.81 -9.56 2.82
N ALA A 152 1.07 -8.58 3.70
CA ALA A 152 1.99 -8.71 4.82
C ALA A 152 1.53 -9.77 5.83
N VAL A 153 0.23 -9.82 6.15
CA VAL A 153 -0.35 -10.83 7.04
C VAL A 153 -0.22 -12.23 6.44
N VAL A 154 -0.50 -12.39 5.14
CA VAL A 154 -0.36 -13.69 4.47
C VAL A 154 1.10 -14.14 4.40
N PHE A 155 2.00 -13.24 4.00
CA PHE A 155 3.43 -13.53 3.87
C PHE A 155 4.09 -13.77 5.24
N GLY A 156 3.72 -12.98 6.26
CA GLY A 156 4.26 -13.05 7.61
C GLY A 156 4.02 -14.38 8.33
N ARG A 157 3.04 -15.18 7.90
CA ARG A 157 2.84 -16.55 8.41
C ARG A 157 4.04 -17.47 8.18
N GLN A 158 4.89 -17.12 7.22
CA GLN A 158 6.07 -17.91 6.82
C GLN A 158 7.37 -17.35 7.42
N VAL A 159 7.32 -16.20 8.11
CA VAL A 159 8.50 -15.47 8.59
C VAL A 159 8.62 -15.58 10.11
N PRO A 160 9.75 -16.08 10.65
CA PRO A 160 10.00 -16.08 12.09
C PRO A 160 9.96 -14.66 12.67
N HIS A 161 9.37 -14.51 13.87
CA HIS A 161 9.24 -13.23 14.56
C HIS A 161 8.55 -12.13 13.75
N ALA A 162 7.64 -12.49 12.83
CA ALA A 162 6.92 -11.57 11.96
C ALA A 162 6.32 -10.34 12.67
N ARG A 163 5.78 -10.53 13.90
CA ARG A 163 5.20 -9.42 14.69
C ARG A 163 6.21 -8.34 15.06
N ARG A 164 7.43 -8.70 15.42
CA ARG A 164 8.49 -7.73 15.78
C ARG A 164 8.88 -6.91 14.55
N TRP A 165 9.08 -7.59 13.42
CA TRP A 165 9.40 -6.94 12.15
C TRP A 165 8.26 -6.06 11.63
N ALA A 166 7.01 -6.48 11.79
CA ALA A 166 5.84 -5.69 11.46
C ALA A 166 5.81 -4.38 12.27
N LEU A 167 5.99 -4.46 13.59
CA LEU A 167 6.02 -3.29 14.46
C LEU A 167 7.15 -2.33 14.08
N LEU A 168 8.37 -2.85 13.92
CA LEU A 168 9.53 -2.03 13.53
C LEU A 168 9.30 -1.36 12.17
N ALA A 169 8.72 -2.06 11.20
CA ALA A 169 8.42 -1.52 9.88
C ALA A 169 7.32 -0.47 9.90
N VAL A 170 6.28 -0.64 10.72
CA VAL A 170 5.24 0.38 10.91
C VAL A 170 5.84 1.65 11.53
N LEU A 171 6.63 1.51 12.60
CA LEU A 171 7.31 2.64 13.25
C LEU A 171 8.27 3.33 12.29
N ALA A 172 9.06 2.57 11.52
CA ALA A 172 9.96 3.11 10.52
C ALA A 172 9.20 3.82 9.39
N GLY A 173 8.07 3.28 8.94
CA GLY A 173 7.22 3.89 7.91
C GLY A 173 6.60 5.22 8.37
N ILE A 174 6.08 5.27 9.60
CA ILE A 174 5.55 6.50 10.20
C ILE A 174 6.68 7.52 10.41
N GLY A 175 7.83 7.09 10.91
CA GLY A 175 9.01 7.95 11.06
C GLY A 175 9.51 8.51 9.73
N PHE A 176 9.51 7.70 8.67
CA PHE A 176 9.86 8.12 7.31
C PHE A 176 8.88 9.16 6.77
N LEU A 177 7.57 8.98 6.99
CA LEU A 177 6.56 9.99 6.65
C LEU A 177 6.79 11.31 7.38
N ALA A 178 7.06 11.27 8.68
CA ALA A 178 7.34 12.47 9.47
C ALA A 178 8.60 13.18 8.95
N ALA A 179 9.67 12.44 8.65
CA ALA A 179 10.89 13.00 8.08
C ALA A 179 10.67 13.62 6.69
N LEU A 180 9.89 12.98 5.82
CA LEU A 180 9.51 13.55 4.53
C LEU A 180 8.71 14.85 4.70
N GLY A 181 7.78 14.89 5.65
CA GLY A 181 7.03 16.11 5.97
C GLY A 181 7.94 17.26 6.39
N LEU A 182 8.96 16.99 7.22
CA LEU A 182 9.94 17.98 7.68
C LEU A 182 10.94 18.42 6.60
N LEU A 183 11.20 17.60 5.58
CA LEU A 183 12.13 17.93 4.50
C LEU A 183 11.46 18.75 3.38
N ILE A 184 10.14 18.58 3.21
CA ILE A 184 9.37 19.23 2.14
C ILE A 184 8.63 20.48 2.64
N GLY A 185 8.24 20.52 3.92
CA GLY A 185 7.58 21.66 4.56
C GLY A 185 8.56 22.66 5.16
#